data_AF-K1T7X1-F1
#
_entry.id   AF-K1T7X1-F1
#
_cell.length_a   1.000
_cell.length_b   1.000
_cell.length_c   1.000
_cell.angle_alpha   90.00
_cell.angle_beta   90.00
_cell.angle_gamma   90.00
#
_symmetry.space_group_name_H-M   'P 1'
#
loop_
_entity.id
_entity.type
_entity.pdbx_description
1 polymer ?
#
loop_
_entity_poly.entity_id
_entity_poly.type
_entity_poly.pdbx_seq_one_letter_code
_entity_poly.pdbx_strand_id
1 'polypeptide(L)'
;GESGLTYFTQLFVIMLFQFITAATGMAAMAGIMKGMAAKSTKTIGNFWKFLVLSCTRVLLPLSLIVGFILILQGTPMGFDGKLEVQTMEGQTQLVSQGPTAAIVPIKQLGTNGGGYFGCNSSHPLENPTYLTDIAECWSILIIPMSMVIALGFYIKRKKMAYSIYSVMLFAFLVGVCINVSQEMGGNPRIDEMGIAQDNGAME
;
A
#
# COMPACT_ATOMS: atom_id res chain seq x y z
N GLY A 1 13.86 -5.34 4.52
CA GLY A 1 14.16 -6.75 4.82
C GLY A 1 14.92 -6.86 6.13
N GLU A 2 14.61 -7.86 6.92
CA GLU A 2 15.06 -8.05 8.30
C GLU A 2 16.52 -8.45 8.53
N SER A 3 17.23 -8.88 7.47
CA SER A 3 18.66 -9.14 7.49
C SER A 3 19.48 -8.08 6.74
N GLY A 4 18.84 -7.30 5.87
CA GLY A 4 19.54 -6.42 4.92
C GLY A 4 19.55 -4.94 5.28
N LEU A 5 18.65 -4.48 6.16
CA LEU A 5 18.49 -3.05 6.49
C LEU A 5 18.44 -2.81 7.99
N THR A 6 19.02 -1.70 8.43
CA THR A 6 18.92 -1.22 9.81
C THR A 6 17.63 -0.43 10.02
N TYR A 7 17.22 -0.23 11.28
CA TYR A 7 16.08 0.65 11.61
C TYR A 7 16.26 2.06 11.07
N PHE A 8 17.50 2.58 11.14
CA PHE A 8 17.83 3.89 10.60
C PHE A 8 17.60 3.96 9.09
N THR A 9 18.10 2.99 8.34
CA THR A 9 17.91 2.95 6.88
C THR A 9 16.43 2.82 6.51
N GLN A 10 15.69 1.98 7.22
CA GLN A 10 14.26 1.80 7.01
C GLN A 10 13.47 3.12 7.21
N LEU A 11 13.75 3.87 8.27
CA LEU A 11 13.03 5.11 8.56
C LEU A 11 13.51 6.31 7.74
N PHE A 12 14.81 6.52 7.61
CA PHE A 12 15.33 7.77 7.03
C PHE A 12 15.61 7.68 5.53
N VAL A 13 15.73 6.48 4.98
CA VAL A 13 15.98 6.28 3.55
C VAL A 13 14.73 5.70 2.90
N ILE A 14 14.29 4.52 3.33
CA ILE A 14 13.18 3.81 2.65
C ILE A 14 11.87 4.60 2.80
N MET A 15 11.45 4.90 4.03
CA MET A 15 10.21 5.66 4.27
C MET A 15 10.24 7.04 3.59
N LEU A 16 11.38 7.75 3.65
CA LEU A 16 11.56 9.04 2.98
C LEU A 16 11.26 8.93 1.48
N PHE A 17 11.87 7.95 0.79
CA PHE A 17 11.63 7.75 -0.63
C PHE A 17 10.21 7.27 -0.93
N GLN A 18 9.58 6.49 -0.06
CA GLN A 18 8.18 6.09 -0.21
C GLN A 18 7.22 7.28 -0.20
N PHE A 19 7.51 8.32 0.61
CA PHE A 19 6.76 9.58 0.59
C PHE A 19 7.07 10.41 -0.66
N ILE A 20 8.36 10.62 -0.96
CA ILE A 20 8.77 11.54 -2.04
C ILE A 20 8.33 11.02 -3.41
N THR A 21 8.44 9.72 -3.66
CA THR A 21 8.07 9.12 -4.96
C THR A 21 6.56 9.27 -5.21
N ALA A 22 5.72 8.89 -4.25
CA ALA A 22 4.27 9.07 -4.33
C ALA A 22 3.87 10.54 -4.50
N ALA A 23 4.47 11.43 -3.69
CA ALA A 23 4.22 12.87 -3.77
C ALA A 23 4.65 13.47 -5.11
N THR A 24 5.73 12.96 -5.71
CA THR A 24 6.20 13.40 -7.03
C THR A 24 5.16 13.08 -8.11
N GLY A 25 4.60 11.86 -8.10
CA GLY A 25 3.52 11.46 -8.99
C GLY A 25 2.28 12.36 -8.81
N MET A 26 1.87 12.61 -7.57
CA MET A 26 0.75 13.50 -7.26
C MET A 26 1.00 14.95 -7.70
N ALA A 27 2.22 15.47 -7.50
CA ALA A 27 2.59 16.82 -7.90
C ALA A 27 2.61 17.00 -9.42
N ALA A 28 3.13 16.01 -10.15
CA ALA A 28 3.07 15.99 -11.61
C ALA A 28 1.62 15.97 -12.11
N MET A 29 0.78 15.11 -11.54
CA MET A 29 -0.65 15.03 -11.88
C MET A 29 -1.38 16.34 -11.59
N ALA A 30 -1.12 17.00 -10.46
CA ALA A 30 -1.70 18.31 -10.16
C ALA A 30 -1.32 19.38 -11.21
N GLY A 31 -0.07 19.37 -11.68
CA GLY A 31 0.39 20.21 -12.78
C GLY A 31 -0.34 19.94 -14.10
N ILE A 32 -0.47 18.66 -14.47
CA ILE A 32 -1.18 18.23 -15.68
C ILE A 32 -2.65 18.65 -15.62
N MET A 33 -3.35 18.34 -14.52
CA MET A 33 -4.76 18.70 -14.33
C MET A 33 -4.96 20.22 -14.42
N LYS A 34 -4.04 21.02 -13.86
CA LYS A 34 -4.09 22.47 -13.96
C LYS A 34 -3.86 22.97 -15.39
N GLY A 35 -2.90 22.39 -16.10
CA GLY A 35 -2.65 22.68 -17.52
C GLY A 35 -3.88 22.39 -18.39
N MET A 36 -4.49 21.21 -18.22
CA MET A 36 -5.71 20.81 -18.93
C MET A 36 -6.88 21.76 -18.62
N ALA A 37 -7.03 22.19 -17.36
CA ALA A 37 -8.10 23.11 -16.97
C ALA A 37 -7.93 24.50 -17.58
N ALA A 38 -6.70 25.01 -17.67
CA ALA A 38 -6.40 26.34 -18.20
C ALA A 38 -6.48 26.42 -19.74
N LYS A 39 -6.47 25.28 -20.46
CA LYS A 39 -6.40 25.13 -21.92
C LYS A 39 -5.10 25.68 -22.55
N SER A 40 -4.77 26.94 -22.28
CA SER A 40 -3.52 27.58 -22.69
C SER A 40 -2.95 28.37 -21.50
N THR A 41 -1.74 28.00 -21.06
CA THR A 41 -1.04 28.67 -19.96
C THR A 41 0.46 28.59 -20.19
N LYS A 42 1.18 29.64 -19.76
CA LYS A 42 2.66 29.63 -19.72
C LYS A 42 3.20 28.89 -18.50
N THR A 43 2.37 28.64 -17.48
CA THR A 43 2.80 27.98 -16.23
C THR A 43 1.75 27.00 -15.70
N ILE A 44 2.20 25.89 -15.10
CA ILE A 44 1.34 24.85 -14.51
C ILE A 44 1.34 24.88 -12.98
N GLY A 45 1.87 25.95 -12.37
CA GLY A 45 2.01 26.12 -10.93
C GLY A 45 3.42 25.84 -10.42
N ASN A 46 3.56 25.67 -9.11
CA ASN A 46 4.83 25.41 -8.43
C ASN A 46 4.89 23.94 -8.01
N PHE A 47 5.81 23.18 -8.61
CA PHE A 47 6.02 21.76 -8.31
C PHE A 47 6.30 21.51 -6.83
N TRP A 48 7.23 22.27 -6.23
CA TRP A 48 7.61 22.12 -4.83
C TRP A 48 6.44 22.34 -3.87
N LYS A 49 5.55 23.28 -4.21
CA LYS A 49 4.31 23.49 -3.44
C LYS A 49 3.42 22.24 -3.49
N PHE A 50 3.22 21.65 -4.66
CA PHE A 50 2.39 20.44 -4.78
C PHE A 50 3.04 19.23 -4.12
N LEU A 51 4.36 19.10 -4.20
CA LEU A 51 5.12 18.04 -3.54
C LEU A 51 4.93 18.11 -2.01
N VAL A 52 5.19 19.27 -1.40
CA VAL A 52 5.08 19.48 0.05
C VAL A 52 3.64 19.28 0.52
N LEU A 53 2.64 19.79 -0.23
CA LEU A 53 1.23 19.60 0.12
C LEU A 53 0.81 18.13 0.01
N SER A 54 1.28 17.39 -1.00
CA SER A 54 0.97 15.96 -1.15
C SER A 54 1.53 15.16 0.03
N CYS A 55 2.78 15.42 0.43
CA CYS A 55 3.37 14.79 1.62
C CYS A 55 2.60 15.16 2.90
N THR A 56 2.45 16.46 3.18
CA THR A 56 2.00 16.92 4.52
C THR A 56 0.49 16.91 4.71
N ARG A 57 -0.31 17.03 3.64
CA ARG A 57 -1.77 17.18 3.71
C ARG A 57 -2.55 15.98 3.19
N VAL A 58 -1.89 15.04 2.50
CA VAL A 58 -2.55 13.82 2.00
C VAL A 58 -1.86 12.58 2.53
N LEU A 59 -0.59 12.36 2.17
CA LEU A 59 0.10 11.12 2.49
C LEU A 59 0.32 10.95 3.99
N LEU A 60 0.84 11.98 4.68
CA LEU A 60 1.14 11.90 6.12
C LEU A 60 -0.12 11.66 6.97
N PRO A 61 -1.21 12.45 6.84
CA PRO A 61 -2.40 12.22 7.66
C PRO A 61 -3.06 10.86 7.37
N LEU A 62 -3.12 10.43 6.10
CA LEU A 62 -3.65 9.10 5.77
C LEU A 62 -2.75 7.98 6.33
N SER A 63 -1.42 8.15 6.24
CA SER A 63 -0.47 7.17 6.78
C SER A 63 -0.59 7.04 8.29
N LEU A 64 -0.86 8.14 9.00
CA LEU A 64 -1.12 8.08 10.44
C LEU A 64 -2.42 7.31 10.74
N ILE A 65 -3.51 7.57 10.01
CA ILE A 65 -4.78 6.86 10.21
C ILE A 65 -4.60 5.36 10.02
N VAL A 66 -4.00 4.96 8.90
CA VAL A 66 -3.75 3.54 8.59
C VAL A 66 -2.76 2.94 9.59
N GLY A 67 -1.69 3.66 9.95
CA GLY A 67 -0.72 3.23 10.96
C GLY A 67 -1.36 2.96 12.31
N PHE A 68 -2.30 3.79 12.77
CA PHE A 68 -3.04 3.52 14.00
C PHE A 68 -3.90 2.26 13.90
N ILE A 69 -4.56 2.02 12.77
CA ILE A 69 -5.32 0.77 12.55
C ILE A 69 -4.40 -0.43 12.67
N LEU A 70 -3.23 -0.39 12.02
CA LEU A 70 -2.23 -1.47 12.06
C LEU A 70 -1.70 -1.71 13.48
N ILE A 71 -1.34 -0.65 14.22
CA ILE A 71 -0.88 -0.76 15.62
C ILE A 71 -1.94 -1.43 16.49
N LEU A 72 -3.20 -1.00 16.36
CA LEU A 72 -4.31 -1.56 17.15
C LEU A 72 -4.59 -3.03 16.82
N GLN A 73 -4.15 -3.51 15.65
CA GLN A 73 -4.30 -4.89 15.21
C GLN A 73 -3.05 -5.75 15.40
N GLY A 74 -1.96 -5.20 15.94
CA GLY A 74 -0.77 -5.97 16.36
C GLY A 74 0.48 -5.76 15.51
N THR A 75 0.46 -4.87 14.52
CA THR A 75 1.69 -4.48 13.79
C THR A 75 2.64 -3.74 14.75
N PRO A 76 3.91 -4.14 14.89
CA PRO A 76 4.81 -3.59 15.88
C PRO A 76 5.21 -2.15 15.54
N MET A 77 5.37 -1.37 16.60
CA MET A 77 5.85 0.02 16.55
C MET A 77 6.82 0.27 17.71
N GLY A 78 7.98 -0.39 17.66
CA GLY A 78 9.02 -0.30 18.68
C GLY A 78 10.42 -0.19 18.08
N PHE A 79 11.42 0.00 18.94
CA PHE A 79 12.84 0.08 18.55
C PHE A 79 13.69 -0.96 19.28
N ASP A 80 13.04 -1.94 19.89
CA ASP A 80 13.71 -3.04 20.57
C ASP A 80 14.51 -3.89 19.58
N GLY A 81 15.51 -4.60 20.10
CA GLY A 81 16.28 -5.56 19.30
C GLY A 81 15.43 -6.75 18.85
N LYS A 82 16.08 -7.74 18.24
CA LYS A 82 15.41 -9.00 17.93
C LYS A 82 14.90 -9.64 19.22
N LEU A 83 13.64 -10.06 19.22
CA LEU A 83 13.06 -10.77 20.35
C LEU A 83 13.54 -12.21 20.31
N GLU A 84 14.19 -12.65 21.38
CA GLU A 84 14.58 -14.03 21.58
C GLU A 84 13.42 -14.81 22.19
N VAL A 85 12.92 -15.81 21.46
CA VAL A 85 11.78 -16.64 21.86
C VAL A 85 12.24 -18.08 21.97
N GLN A 86 12.02 -18.69 23.13
CA GLN A 86 12.17 -20.13 23.29
C GLN A 86 10.91 -20.82 22.80
N THR A 87 11.05 -21.61 21.74
CA THR A 87 9.95 -22.38 21.16
C THR A 87 9.54 -23.52 22.08
N MET A 88 8.32 -24.05 21.88
CA MET A 88 7.81 -25.20 22.64
C MET A 88 8.64 -26.47 22.44
N GLU A 89 9.40 -26.55 21.34
CA GLU A 89 10.34 -27.63 21.03
C GLU A 89 11.71 -27.45 21.69
N GLY A 90 11.90 -26.36 22.46
CA GLY A 90 13.16 -26.07 23.12
C GLY A 90 14.25 -25.51 22.19
N GLN A 91 13.89 -25.03 21.00
CA GLN A 91 14.79 -24.27 20.12
C GLN A 91 14.65 -22.77 20.37
N THR A 92 15.73 -22.02 20.18
CA THR A 92 15.72 -20.56 20.26
C THR A 92 15.45 -19.96 18.89
N GLN A 93 14.46 -19.07 18.79
CA GLN A 93 14.13 -18.33 17.57
C GLN A 93 14.31 -16.83 17.82
N LEU A 94 14.94 -16.14 16.87
CA LEU A 94 15.09 -14.69 16.89
C LEU A 94 14.07 -14.05 15.95
N VAL A 95 13.10 -13.35 16.53
CA VAL A 95 12.06 -12.63 15.77
C VAL A 95 12.51 -11.20 15.57
N SER A 96 12.64 -10.80 14.30
CA SER A 96 12.95 -9.41 13.95
C SER A 96 11.75 -8.53 14.24
N GLN A 97 11.97 -7.39 14.89
CA GLN A 97 10.94 -6.40 15.18
C GLN A 97 11.37 -5.03 14.67
N GLY A 98 10.57 -4.00 14.94
CA GLY A 98 10.92 -2.62 14.61
C GLY A 98 9.70 -1.73 14.41
N PRO A 99 9.90 -0.50 13.92
CA PRO A 99 8.85 0.47 13.67
C PRO A 99 8.06 0.15 12.38
N THR A 100 7.56 -1.08 12.26
CA THR A 100 6.91 -1.58 11.05
C THR A 100 5.65 -0.78 10.72
N ALA A 101 4.83 -0.47 11.73
CA ALA A 101 3.61 0.31 11.54
C ALA A 101 3.85 1.77 11.07
N ALA A 102 5.08 2.27 11.13
CA ALA A 102 5.43 3.58 10.54
C ALA A 102 5.62 3.51 9.02
N ILE A 103 6.05 2.36 8.49
CA ILE A 103 6.46 2.19 7.09
C ILE A 103 5.34 1.57 6.26
N VAL A 104 4.66 0.55 6.79
CA VAL A 104 3.59 -0.17 6.09
C VAL A 104 2.50 0.76 5.54
N PRO A 105 2.01 1.78 6.28
CA PRO A 105 0.98 2.67 5.75
C PRO A 105 1.38 3.41 4.47
N ILE A 106 2.56 4.02 4.46
CA ILE A 106 3.03 4.78 3.29
C ILE A 106 3.46 3.86 2.15
N LYS A 107 3.93 2.65 2.45
CA LYS A 107 4.25 1.66 1.40
C LYS A 107 2.99 1.34 0.57
N GLN A 108 1.83 1.22 1.23
CA GLN A 108 0.56 0.92 0.57
C GLN A 108 -0.07 2.15 -0.06
N LEU A 109 -0.21 3.25 0.68
CA LEU A 109 -0.80 4.50 0.17
C LEU A 109 -0.04 5.06 -1.03
N GLY A 110 1.29 5.00 -0.98
CA GLY A 110 2.16 5.44 -2.07
C GLY A 110 2.34 4.40 -3.18
N THR A 111 1.67 3.24 -3.08
CA THR A 111 1.78 2.12 -4.04
C THR A 111 3.24 1.72 -4.32
N ASN A 112 4.08 1.79 -3.28
CA ASN A 112 5.52 1.54 -3.38
C ASN A 112 5.83 0.05 -3.34
N GLY A 113 5.10 -0.70 -2.50
CA GLY A 113 5.29 -2.16 -2.35
C GLY A 113 6.57 -2.60 -1.65
N GLY A 114 7.39 -1.69 -1.10
CA GLY A 114 8.60 -2.04 -0.35
C GLY A 114 8.31 -2.48 1.07
N GLY A 115 8.39 -3.79 1.34
CA GLY A 115 8.14 -4.40 2.65
C GLY A 115 9.21 -4.11 3.71
N TYR A 116 8.79 -4.07 4.97
CA TYR A 116 9.70 -3.98 6.10
C TYR A 116 10.51 -5.28 6.26
N PHE A 117 9.80 -6.41 6.22
CA PHE A 117 10.29 -7.79 6.28
C PHE A 117 10.47 -8.38 4.88
N GLY A 118 11.08 -9.57 4.79
CA GLY A 118 11.39 -10.20 3.50
C GLY A 118 10.15 -10.57 2.67
N CYS A 119 9.14 -11.16 3.32
CA CYS A 119 7.88 -11.58 2.68
C CYS A 119 6.79 -10.49 2.68
N ASN A 120 7.14 -9.24 3.01
CA ASN A 120 6.27 -8.07 2.82
C ASN A 120 4.90 -8.24 3.54
N SER A 121 3.78 -7.97 2.86
CA SER A 121 2.42 -8.07 3.44
C SER A 121 1.94 -9.51 3.69
N SER A 122 2.71 -10.54 3.34
CA SER A 122 2.47 -11.92 3.83
C SER A 122 3.12 -12.15 5.20
N HIS A 123 3.93 -11.21 5.71
CA HIS A 123 4.54 -11.33 7.02
C HIS A 123 3.50 -10.99 8.11
N PRO A 124 3.31 -11.83 9.14
CA PRO A 124 2.32 -11.59 10.20
C PRO A 124 2.53 -10.28 10.97
N LEU A 125 3.77 -9.79 11.04
CA LEU A 125 4.08 -8.49 11.66
C LEU A 125 3.92 -7.28 10.72
N GLU A 126 3.61 -7.45 9.42
CA GLU A 126 3.14 -6.32 8.60
C GLU A 126 1.61 -6.31 8.57
N ASN A 127 1.02 -7.48 8.32
CA ASN A 127 -0.39 -7.69 8.09
C ASN A 127 -0.95 -8.81 9.00
N PRO A 128 -1.24 -8.50 10.27
CA PRO A 128 -1.60 -9.51 11.27
C PRO A 128 -3.01 -10.08 11.14
N THR A 129 -3.97 -9.34 10.56
CA THR A 129 -5.39 -9.72 10.56
C THR A 129 -6.07 -9.43 9.22
N TYR A 130 -7.23 -10.03 8.98
CA TYR A 130 -8.05 -9.69 7.81
C TYR A 130 -8.45 -8.21 7.79
N LEU A 131 -8.58 -7.56 8.96
CA LEU A 131 -8.88 -6.13 9.01
C LEU A 131 -7.69 -5.28 8.54
N THR A 132 -6.46 -5.65 8.91
CA THR A 132 -5.27 -4.96 8.38
C THR A 132 -5.13 -5.18 6.89
N ASP A 133 -5.42 -6.38 6.40
CA ASP A 133 -5.36 -6.70 4.99
C ASP A 133 -6.32 -5.84 4.17
N ILE A 134 -7.58 -5.74 4.61
CA ILE A 134 -8.58 -4.84 4.00
C ILE A 134 -8.10 -3.38 4.02
N ALA A 135 -7.52 -2.92 5.13
CA ALA A 135 -7.03 -1.55 5.25
C ALA A 135 -5.82 -1.29 4.32
N GLU A 136 -4.92 -2.25 4.17
CA GLU A 136 -3.79 -2.19 3.25
C GLU A 136 -4.26 -2.18 1.78
N CYS A 137 -5.15 -3.10 1.39
CA CYS A 137 -5.74 -3.12 0.05
C CYS A 137 -6.48 -1.83 -0.28
N TRP A 138 -7.25 -1.29 0.67
CA TRP A 138 -7.94 -0.02 0.48
C TRP A 138 -6.96 1.15 0.29
N SER A 139 -5.84 1.13 1.03
CA SER A 139 -4.79 2.13 0.92
C SER A 139 -4.14 2.18 -0.46
N ILE A 140 -3.94 1.03 -1.11
CA ILE A 140 -3.42 0.96 -2.49
C ILE A 140 -4.34 1.70 -3.47
N LEU A 141 -5.67 1.56 -3.31
CA LEU A 141 -6.65 2.04 -4.28
C LEU A 141 -7.08 3.49 -4.05
N ILE A 142 -7.06 3.99 -2.81
CA ILE A 142 -7.72 5.25 -2.46
C ILE A 142 -7.15 6.45 -3.22
N ILE A 143 -5.83 6.59 -3.34
CA ILE A 143 -5.17 7.72 -3.99
C ILE A 143 -5.39 7.71 -5.51
N PRO A 144 -5.06 6.62 -6.26
CA PRO A 144 -5.26 6.62 -7.71
C PRO A 144 -6.72 6.88 -8.09
N MET A 145 -7.66 6.26 -7.36
CA MET A 145 -9.09 6.45 -7.60
C MET A 145 -9.55 7.87 -7.28
N SER A 146 -9.04 8.49 -6.21
CA SER A 146 -9.32 9.89 -5.86
C SER A 146 -8.74 10.87 -6.88
N MET A 147 -7.60 10.57 -7.49
CA MET A 147 -6.99 11.43 -8.52
C MET A 147 -7.83 11.51 -9.80
N VAL A 148 -8.51 10.43 -10.18
CA VAL A 148 -9.45 10.45 -11.31
C VAL A 148 -10.62 11.39 -11.03
N ILE A 149 -11.15 11.35 -9.81
CA ILE A 149 -12.21 12.27 -9.39
C ILE A 149 -11.70 13.71 -9.35
N ALA A 150 -10.48 13.93 -8.84
CA ALA A 150 -9.83 15.25 -8.82
C ALA A 150 -9.67 15.84 -10.23
N LEU A 151 -9.29 15.03 -11.22
CA LEU A 151 -9.26 15.44 -12.63
C LEU A 151 -10.60 16.02 -13.07
N GLY A 152 -11.71 15.35 -12.75
CA GLY A 152 -13.07 15.80 -13.06
C GLY A 152 -13.43 17.15 -12.45
N PHE A 153 -12.95 17.43 -11.24
CA PHE A 153 -13.10 18.73 -10.58
C PHE A 153 -12.30 19.82 -11.28
N TYR A 154 -11.03 19.56 -11.63
CA TYR A 154 -10.17 20.52 -12.33
C TYR A 154 -10.74 20.93 -13.69
N ILE A 155 -11.16 19.97 -14.50
CA ILE A 155 -11.65 20.24 -15.86
C ILE A 155 -13.14 20.63 -15.91
N LYS A 156 -13.83 20.64 -14.76
CA LYS A 156 -15.28 20.84 -14.64
C LYS A 156 -16.13 19.89 -15.50
N ARG A 157 -15.67 18.66 -15.72
CA ARG A 157 -16.39 17.61 -16.49
C ARG A 157 -16.50 16.32 -15.67
N LYS A 158 -17.37 16.34 -14.66
CA LYS A 158 -17.58 15.18 -13.76
C LYS A 158 -17.93 13.89 -14.49
N LYS A 159 -18.74 13.98 -15.56
CA LYS A 159 -19.10 12.80 -16.38
C LYS A 159 -17.88 12.09 -16.97
N MET A 160 -16.86 12.83 -17.41
CA MET A 160 -15.63 12.24 -17.94
C MET A 160 -14.85 11.50 -16.84
N ALA A 161 -14.73 12.10 -15.65
CA ALA A 161 -14.07 11.44 -14.53
C ALA A 161 -14.80 10.17 -14.09
N TYR A 162 -16.13 10.19 -14.03
CA TYR A 162 -16.92 8.99 -13.75
C TYR A 162 -16.73 7.92 -14.82
N SER A 163 -16.69 8.27 -16.11
CA SER A 163 -16.40 7.30 -17.17
C SER A 163 -15.02 6.64 -16.99
N ILE A 164 -13.97 7.42 -16.71
CA ILE A 164 -12.62 6.88 -16.50
C ILE A 164 -12.60 5.97 -15.26
N TYR A 165 -13.18 6.44 -14.15
CA TYR A 165 -13.27 5.69 -12.91
C TYR A 165 -14.01 4.36 -13.11
N SER A 166 -15.15 4.36 -13.80
CA SER A 166 -15.94 3.15 -14.06
C SER A 166 -15.19 2.14 -14.92
N VAL A 167 -14.43 2.59 -15.93
CA VAL A 167 -13.62 1.68 -16.76
C VAL A 167 -12.50 1.05 -15.94
N MET A 168 -11.80 1.86 -15.13
CA MET A 168 -10.75 1.35 -14.24
C MET A 168 -11.28 0.36 -13.21
N LEU A 169 -12.41 0.70 -12.55
CA LEU A 169 -13.06 -0.18 -11.58
C LEU A 169 -13.54 -1.48 -12.24
N PHE A 170 -14.14 -1.39 -13.43
CA PHE A 170 -14.58 -2.58 -14.17
C PHE A 170 -13.43 -3.51 -14.50
N ALA A 171 -12.33 -2.98 -15.06
CA ALA A 171 -11.14 -3.77 -15.37
C ALA A 171 -10.54 -4.44 -14.12
N PHE A 172 -10.49 -3.70 -13.00
CA PHE A 172 -10.06 -4.24 -11.71
C PHE A 172 -10.95 -5.39 -11.24
N LEU A 173 -12.28 -5.21 -11.23
CA LEU A 173 -13.23 -6.23 -10.79
C LEU A 173 -13.19 -7.48 -11.66
N VAL A 174 -13.07 -7.32 -12.98
CA VAL A 174 -12.89 -8.47 -13.90
C VAL A 174 -11.63 -9.25 -13.55
N GLY A 175 -10.51 -8.55 -13.31
CA GLY A 175 -9.26 -9.18 -12.90
C GLY A 175 -9.40 -9.94 -11.57
N VAL A 176 -10.05 -9.34 -10.57
CA VAL A 176 -10.31 -9.98 -9.27
C VAL A 176 -11.19 -11.22 -9.44
N CYS A 177 -12.30 -11.13 -10.17
CA CYS A 177 -13.20 -12.27 -10.37
C CYS A 177 -12.51 -13.45 -11.07
N ILE A 178 -11.69 -13.17 -12.09
CA ILE A 178 -10.92 -14.22 -12.78
C ILE A 178 -9.90 -14.85 -11.83
N ASN A 179 -9.08 -14.05 -11.15
CA ASN A 179 -8.02 -14.57 -10.28
C ASN A 179 -8.61 -15.38 -9.12
N VAL A 180 -9.61 -14.86 -8.41
CA VAL A 180 -10.24 -15.58 -7.30
C VAL A 180 -10.83 -16.91 -7.78
N SER A 181 -11.50 -16.93 -8.94
CA SER A 181 -12.05 -18.18 -9.48
C SER A 181 -10.98 -19.20 -9.85
N GLN A 182 -9.81 -18.77 -10.31
CA GLN A 182 -8.70 -19.66 -10.66
C GLN A 182 -8.01 -20.19 -9.40
N GLU A 183 -7.70 -19.31 -8.46
CA GLU A 183 -7.03 -19.70 -7.21
C GLU A 183 -7.90 -20.60 -6.34
N MET A 184 -9.23 -20.36 -6.29
CA MET A 184 -10.16 -21.27 -5.62
C MET A 184 -10.22 -22.66 -6.26
N GLY A 185 -9.82 -22.81 -7.52
CA GLY A 185 -9.72 -24.11 -8.19
C GLY A 185 -8.61 -25.01 -7.65
N GLY A 186 -7.68 -24.46 -6.86
CA GLY A 186 -6.60 -25.22 -6.24
C GLY A 186 -5.60 -25.80 -7.25
N ASN A 187 -4.87 -26.83 -6.83
CA ASN A 187 -3.90 -27.53 -7.66
C ASN A 187 -4.33 -28.98 -7.88
N PRO A 188 -4.66 -29.39 -9.12
CA PRO A 188 -5.08 -30.75 -9.43
C PRO A 188 -4.10 -31.83 -8.95
N ARG A 189 -2.79 -31.53 -8.92
CA ARG A 189 -1.79 -32.48 -8.42
C ARG A 189 -1.84 -32.68 -6.91
N ILE A 190 -2.31 -31.68 -6.16
CA ILE A 190 -2.49 -31.79 -4.71
C ILE A 190 -3.79 -32.53 -4.39
N ASP A 191 -4.83 -32.30 -5.18
CA ASP A 191 -6.08 -33.05 -5.10
C ASP A 191 -5.86 -34.55 -5.40
N GLU A 192 -5.04 -34.88 -6.40
CA GLU A 192 -4.61 -36.26 -6.69
C GLU A 192 -3.89 -36.94 -5.51
N MET A 193 -3.23 -36.17 -4.63
CA MET A 193 -2.61 -36.68 -3.41
C MET A 193 -3.61 -36.91 -2.27
N GLY A 194 -4.90 -36.60 -2.47
CA GLY A 194 -5.96 -36.73 -1.46
C GLY A 194 -5.88 -35.70 -0.34
N ILE A 195 -5.16 -34.59 -0.54
CA ILE A 195 -5.02 -33.51 0.44
C ILE A 195 -6.17 -32.51 0.24
N ALA A 196 -6.93 -32.25 1.31
CA ALA A 196 -8.05 -31.31 1.27
C ALA A 196 -7.60 -29.90 0.86
N GLN A 197 -8.35 -29.28 -0.07
CA GLN A 197 -8.11 -27.94 -0.59
C GLN A 197 -9.35 -27.06 -0.48
N ASP A 198 -10.00 -27.05 0.69
CA ASP A 198 -11.30 -26.40 0.89
C ASP A 198 -11.29 -24.88 0.59
N ASN A 199 -10.12 -24.23 0.67
CA ASN A 199 -9.92 -22.82 0.33
C ASN A 199 -9.16 -22.60 -1.00
N GLY A 200 -8.89 -23.66 -1.77
CA GLY A 200 -8.07 -23.61 -2.98
C GLY A 200 -6.61 -23.28 -2.67
N ALA A 201 -5.98 -22.51 -3.57
CA ALA A 201 -4.63 -21.95 -3.40
C ALA A 201 -4.63 -20.57 -2.71
N MET A 202 -5.80 -20.09 -2.28
CA MET A 202 -5.92 -18.92 -1.44
C MET A 202 -5.50 -19.34 -0.02
N GLU A 203 -4.32 -18.92 0.43
CA GLU A 203 -3.85 -19.14 1.81
C GLU A 203 -4.87 -18.69 2.86
#